data_AF-A0AA37KYX9-F1
#
_entry.id   AF-A0AA37KYX9-F1
#
_cell.length_a   1.000
_cell.length_b   1.000
_cell.length_c   1.000
_cell.angle_alpha   90.00
_cell.angle_beta   90.00
_cell.angle_gamma   90.00
#
_symmetry.space_group_name_H-M   'P 1'
#
loop_
_entity.id
_entity.type
_entity.pdbx_description
1 polymer ?
#
loop_
_entity_poly.entity_id
_entity_poly.type
_entity_poly.pdbx_seq_one_letter_code
_entity_poly.pdbx_strand_id
1 'polypeptide(L)'
;MPVVLTFDLTDYNANDHGRLRAMFERFGWENLGGTAYRYPRLGTDDQPVEDWLNHVAPAIMMFRSYLANHPEVTLTRFTLDANASSGFNPTSGFGRGVVPAAQAATYQATHPGHFGMANLENWLDSIPYPY
;
A
#
# COMPACT_ATOMS: atom_id res chain seq x y z
N MET A 1 3.26 15.78 -5.28
CA MET A 1 4.69 15.77 -4.90
C MET A 1 5.23 14.39 -5.29
N PRO A 2 6.53 14.05 -5.18
CA PRO A 2 6.93 12.68 -5.47
C PRO A 2 6.52 11.75 -4.33
N VAL A 3 6.00 10.58 -4.68
CA VAL A 3 5.93 9.40 -3.82
C VAL A 3 7.23 8.63 -4.00
N VAL A 4 7.90 8.31 -2.90
CA VAL A 4 9.11 7.50 -2.90
C VAL A 4 8.86 6.25 -2.07
N LEU A 5 9.13 5.09 -2.66
CA LEU A 5 9.10 3.82 -1.97
C LEU A 5 10.55 3.32 -1.86
N THR A 6 10.99 3.03 -0.64
CA THR A 6 12.24 2.30 -0.41
C THR A 6 11.94 1.01 0.36
N PHE A 7 12.68 -0.06 0.09
CA PHE A 7 12.48 -1.32 0.79
C PHE A 7 13.76 -2.14 0.86
N ASP A 8 13.88 -3.02 1.85
CA ASP A 8 14.98 -3.96 1.99
C ASP A 8 14.45 -5.40 1.97
N LEU A 9 14.92 -6.19 1.00
CA LEU A 9 14.57 -7.60 0.85
C LEU A 9 15.78 -8.49 1.17
N THR A 10 15.55 -9.63 1.81
CA THR A 10 16.53 -10.72 1.91
C THR A 10 16.08 -11.90 1.05
N ASP A 11 17.05 -12.76 0.71
CA ASP A 11 16.83 -14.02 0.00
C ASP A 11 16.19 -13.87 -1.40
N TYR A 12 16.35 -12.69 -2.01
CA TYR A 12 15.95 -12.40 -3.39
C TYR A 12 17.16 -12.40 -4.34
N ASN A 13 16.95 -12.73 -5.61
CA ASN A 13 18.02 -12.81 -6.61
C ASN A 13 17.90 -11.73 -7.71
N ALA A 14 18.82 -11.75 -8.68
CA ALA A 14 18.83 -10.78 -9.78
C ALA A 14 17.58 -10.82 -10.66
N ASN A 15 16.95 -12.00 -10.83
CA ASN A 15 15.69 -12.11 -11.57
C ASN A 15 14.53 -11.47 -10.79
N ASP A 16 14.51 -11.62 -9.47
CA ASP A 16 13.53 -10.95 -8.60
C ASP A 16 13.66 -9.43 -8.69
N HIS A 17 14.90 -8.93 -8.68
CA HIS A 17 15.17 -7.51 -8.91
C HIS A 17 14.61 -7.03 -10.26
N GLY A 18 14.82 -7.81 -11.33
CA GLY A 18 14.27 -7.51 -12.66
C GLY A 18 12.74 -7.51 -12.70
N ARG A 19 12.09 -8.46 -12.01
CA ARG A 19 10.62 -8.52 -11.89
C ARG A 19 10.06 -7.32 -11.15
N LEU A 20 10.65 -6.96 -10.01
CA LEU A 20 10.26 -5.79 -9.22
C LEU A 20 10.42 -4.51 -10.02
N ARG A 21 11.54 -4.36 -10.71
CA ARG A 21 11.78 -3.21 -11.61
C ARG A 21 10.71 -3.12 -12.70
N ALA A 22 10.46 -4.20 -13.43
CA ALA A 22 9.46 -4.21 -14.50
C ALA A 22 8.05 -3.90 -13.98
N MET A 23 7.71 -4.40 -12.79
CA MET A 23 6.45 -4.13 -12.11
C MET A 23 6.28 -2.64 -11.79
N PHE A 24 7.26 -2.00 -11.15
CA PHE A 24 7.19 -0.58 -10.81
C PHE A 24 7.18 0.29 -12.07
N GLU A 25 8.06 0.02 -13.03
CA GLU A 25 8.15 0.80 -14.28
C GLU A 25 6.86 0.72 -15.12
N ARG A 26 6.12 -0.41 -15.06
CA ARG A 26 4.80 -0.55 -15.68
C ARG A 26 3.80 0.49 -15.19
N PHE A 27 3.86 0.87 -13.92
CA PHE A 27 2.99 1.88 -13.32
C PHE A 27 3.59 3.29 -13.37
N GLY A 28 4.62 3.51 -14.20
CA GLY A 28 5.21 4.84 -14.38
C GLY A 28 6.19 5.24 -13.27
N TRP A 29 6.57 4.32 -12.38
CA TRP A 29 7.64 4.58 -11.42
C TRP A 29 9.02 4.56 -12.12
N GLU A 30 9.99 5.17 -11.46
CA GLU A 30 11.38 5.24 -11.87
C GLU A 30 12.26 4.65 -10.77
N ASN A 31 13.20 3.77 -11.14
CA ASN A 31 14.18 3.23 -10.19
C ASN A 31 15.24 4.30 -9.89
N LEU A 32 15.41 4.65 -8.62
CA LEU A 32 16.41 5.61 -8.13
C LEU A 32 17.77 4.97 -7.81
N GLY A 33 17.85 3.65 -7.87
CA GLY A 33 18.99 2.83 -7.51
C GLY A 33 18.60 1.77 -6.48
N GLY A 34 19.09 0.54 -6.67
CA GLY A 34 18.79 -0.58 -5.77
C GLY A 34 17.28 -0.80 -5.65
N THR A 35 16.79 -0.74 -4.41
CA THR A 35 15.39 -0.98 -4.03
C THR A 35 14.62 0.30 -3.71
N ALA A 36 15.05 1.42 -4.29
CA ALA A 36 14.38 2.72 -4.18
C ALA A 36 13.68 3.08 -5.50
N TYR A 37 12.42 3.48 -5.42
CA TYR A 37 11.60 3.86 -6.57
C TYR A 37 10.87 5.17 -6.30
N ARG A 38 10.71 6.02 -7.32
CA ARG A 38 9.92 7.24 -7.26
C ARG A 38 8.79 7.27 -8.26
N TYR A 39 7.74 7.99 -7.94
CA TYR A 39 6.67 8.36 -8.84
C TYR A 39 6.23 9.82 -8.56
N PRO A 40 5.97 10.66 -9.57
CA PRO A 40 6.23 10.42 -10.98
C PRO A 40 7.73 10.46 -11.31
N ARG A 41 8.08 10.07 -12.54
CA ARG A 41 9.45 10.11 -13.07
C ARG A 41 10.04 11.52 -13.02
N LEU A 42 11.37 11.64 -12.93
CA LEU A 42 12.07 12.92 -13.06
C LEU A 42 11.86 13.53 -14.46
N GLY A 43 11.61 14.84 -14.51
CA GLY A 43 11.67 15.59 -15.77
C GLY A 43 10.56 15.28 -16.77
N THR A 44 9.44 14.67 -16.35
CA THR A 44 8.25 14.53 -17.19
C THR A 44 7.34 15.73 -17.00
N ASP A 45 7.09 16.48 -18.08
CA ASP A 45 6.21 17.66 -18.10
C ASP A 45 4.71 17.31 -17.90
N ASP A 46 4.36 16.02 -18.01
CA ASP A 46 2.98 15.54 -18.14
C ASP A 46 2.21 15.27 -16.83
N GLN A 47 2.83 15.38 -15.64
CA GLN A 47 2.21 14.85 -14.41
C GLN A 47 2.27 15.85 -13.23
N PRO A 48 1.30 16.77 -13.08
CA PRO A 48 1.27 17.66 -11.93
C PRO A 48 0.67 17.04 -10.65
N VAL A 49 0.25 15.77 -10.62
CA VAL A 49 -0.44 15.21 -9.45
C VAL A 49 -0.15 13.72 -9.23
N GLU A 50 -0.09 13.32 -7.96
CA GLU A 50 0.01 11.92 -7.56
C GLU A 50 -1.31 11.21 -7.89
N ASP A 51 -1.33 10.34 -8.91
CA ASP A 51 -2.49 9.49 -9.18
C ASP A 51 -2.43 8.22 -8.33
N TRP A 52 -3.05 8.32 -7.15
CA TRP A 52 -3.09 7.24 -6.18
C TRP A 52 -3.82 6.00 -6.68
N LEU A 53 -4.90 6.18 -7.44
CA LEU A 53 -5.77 5.07 -7.82
C LEU A 53 -5.20 4.25 -8.99
N ASN A 54 -4.55 4.90 -9.95
CA ASN A 54 -4.07 4.23 -11.16
C ASN A 54 -2.58 3.88 -11.13
N HIS A 55 -1.77 4.62 -10.36
CA HIS A 55 -0.31 4.45 -10.38
C HIS A 55 0.26 4.00 -9.02
N VAL A 56 -0.10 4.68 -7.93
CA VAL A 56 0.55 4.42 -6.63
C VAL A 56 0.01 3.15 -5.96
N ALA A 57 -1.30 3.09 -5.69
CA ALA A 57 -1.90 1.96 -5.00
C ALA A 57 -1.76 0.64 -5.79
N PRO A 58 -1.97 0.59 -7.13
CA PRO A 58 -1.76 -0.64 -7.89
C PRO A 58 -0.32 -1.15 -7.84
N ALA A 59 0.68 -0.26 -7.89
CA ALA A 59 2.08 -0.66 -7.79
C ALA A 59 2.40 -1.28 -6.42
N ILE A 60 1.89 -0.67 -5.34
CA ILE A 60 2.07 -1.18 -3.97
C ILE A 60 1.32 -2.51 -3.78
N MET A 61 0.10 -2.64 -4.30
CA MET A 61 -0.67 -3.89 -4.24
C MET A 61 0.04 -5.02 -5.01
N MET A 62 0.62 -4.70 -6.17
CA MET A 62 1.39 -5.66 -6.95
C MET A 62 2.69 -6.06 -6.21
N PHE A 63 3.38 -5.11 -5.57
CA PHE A 63 4.52 -5.39 -4.70
C PHE A 63 4.15 -6.32 -3.54
N ARG A 64 3.03 -6.04 -2.87
CA ARG A 64 2.51 -6.89 -1.78
C ARG A 64 2.16 -8.30 -2.28
N SER A 65 1.59 -8.40 -3.49
CA SER A 65 1.25 -9.66 -4.14
C SER A 65 2.50 -10.45 -4.52
N TYR A 66 3.55 -9.78 -4.99
CA TYR A 66 4.85 -10.42 -5.23
C TYR A 66 5.37 -11.10 -3.96
N LEU A 67 5.43 -10.37 -2.83
CA LEU A 67 5.88 -10.92 -1.55
C LEU A 67 4.99 -12.07 -1.05
N ALA A 68 3.67 -12.00 -1.28
CA ALA A 68 2.76 -13.08 -0.90
C ALA A 68 2.99 -14.39 -1.67
N ASN A 69 3.47 -14.29 -2.91
CA ASN A 69 3.71 -15.45 -3.79
C ASN A 69 5.16 -15.93 -3.79
N HIS A 70 6.06 -15.24 -3.10
CA HIS A 70 7.48 -15.58 -2.96
C HIS A 70 7.82 -15.65 -1.46
N PRO A 71 7.34 -16.68 -0.73
CA PRO A 71 7.53 -16.81 0.72
C PRO A 71 9.00 -16.93 1.15
N GLU A 72 9.89 -17.26 0.21
CA GLU A 72 11.33 -17.24 0.40
C GLU A 72 11.90 -15.82 0.52
N VAL A 73 11.25 -14.81 -0.07
CA VAL A 73 11.71 -13.42 -0.03
C VAL A 73 11.12 -12.71 1.18
N THR A 74 11.99 -12.21 2.05
CA THR A 74 11.54 -11.52 3.27
C THR A 74 11.72 -10.01 3.15
N LEU A 75 10.63 -9.27 3.38
CA LEU A 75 10.67 -7.81 3.54
C LEU A 75 11.11 -7.46 4.96
N THR A 76 12.29 -6.87 5.11
CA THR A 76 12.86 -6.51 6.42
C THR A 76 12.52 -5.08 6.83
N ARG A 77 12.52 -4.15 5.87
CA ARG A 77 12.19 -2.74 6.08
C ARG A 77 11.52 -2.17 4.84
N PHE A 78 10.67 -1.17 5.02
CA PHE A 78 10.21 -0.32 3.91
C PHE A 78 9.82 1.07 4.42
N THR A 79 9.95 2.07 3.54
CA THR A 79 9.38 3.40 3.72
C THR A 79 8.55 3.76 2.50
N LEU A 80 7.44 4.46 2.72
CA LEU A 80 6.66 5.10 1.67
C LEU A 80 6.59 6.58 2.03
N ASP A 81 7.49 7.36 1.46
CA ASP A 81 7.55 8.80 1.65
C ASP A 81 6.65 9.44 0.60
N ALA A 82 5.43 9.76 1.00
CA ALA A 82 4.50 10.55 0.21
C ALA A 82 4.19 11.84 0.95
N ASN A 83 4.11 12.94 0.22
CA ASN A 83 3.69 14.21 0.76
C ASN A 83 2.17 14.37 0.48
N ALA A 84 1.41 13.40 0.97
CA ALA A 84 -0.01 13.25 0.74
C ALA A 84 -0.76 13.37 2.06
N SER A 85 -1.71 14.30 2.15
CA SER A 85 -2.67 14.32 3.26
C SER A 85 -3.95 13.60 2.82
N SER A 86 -4.04 12.31 3.13
CA SER A 86 -5.29 11.55 3.08
C SER A 86 -5.40 10.72 4.36
N GLY A 87 -5.72 11.38 5.45
CA GLY A 87 -5.80 10.70 6.75
C GLY A 87 -6.27 11.61 7.87
N PHE A 88 -6.63 10.96 8.97
CA PHE A 88 -6.90 11.62 10.24
C PHE A 88 -5.59 11.97 10.92
N ASN A 89 -5.41 13.24 11.28
CA ASN A 89 -4.31 13.69 12.12
C ASN A 89 -4.79 13.69 13.58
N PRO A 90 -4.30 12.78 14.45
CA PRO A 90 -4.78 12.70 15.84
C PRO A 90 -4.39 13.93 16.68
N THR A 91 -3.33 14.65 16.29
CA THR A 91 -2.84 15.84 16.99
C THR A 91 -3.67 17.08 16.66
N SER A 92 -4.08 17.25 15.40
CA SER A 92 -4.86 18.42 14.95
C SER A 92 -6.36 18.16 14.79
N GLY A 93 -6.79 16.90 14.80
CA GLY A 93 -8.17 16.48 14.50
C GLY A 93 -8.58 16.65 13.04
N PHE A 94 -7.66 16.98 12.13
CA PHE A 94 -7.95 17.16 10.71
C PHE A 94 -8.23 15.80 10.03
N GLY A 95 -9.27 15.72 9.20
CA GLY A 95 -9.72 14.48 8.55
C GLY A 95 -10.72 13.68 9.41
N ARG A 96 -11.03 12.44 9.01
CA ARG A 96 -11.89 11.52 9.77
C ARG A 96 -11.14 10.25 10.11
N GLY A 97 -11.04 9.94 11.40
CA GLY A 97 -10.44 8.69 11.87
C GLY A 97 -11.22 7.48 11.38
N VAL A 98 -10.58 6.30 11.36
CA VAL A 98 -11.33 5.06 11.18
C VAL A 98 -12.36 4.95 12.29
N VAL A 99 -13.59 4.67 11.91
CA VAL A 99 -14.67 4.47 12.87
C VAL A 99 -14.60 3.05 13.43
N PRO A 100 -15.02 2.82 14.68
CA PRO A 100 -15.16 1.47 15.23
C PRO A 100 -15.99 0.58 14.30
N ALA A 101 -15.75 -0.73 14.30
CA ALA A 101 -16.43 -1.64 13.38
C ALA A 101 -17.97 -1.55 13.46
N ALA A 102 -18.51 -1.36 14.66
CA ALA A 102 -19.93 -1.15 14.92
C ALA A 102 -20.53 0.10 14.22
N GLN A 103 -19.69 1.01 13.73
CA GLN A 103 -20.07 2.25 13.04
C GLN A 103 -19.72 2.25 11.54
N ALA A 104 -19.08 1.19 11.02
CA ALA A 104 -18.56 1.16 9.66
C ALA A 104 -19.66 0.98 8.60
N ALA A 105 -20.51 -0.05 8.74
CA ALA A 105 -21.69 -0.31 7.89
C ALA A 105 -22.58 -1.41 8.48
N THR A 106 -23.86 -1.47 8.06
CA THR A 106 -24.73 -2.61 8.35
C THR A 106 -24.34 -3.82 7.52
N TYR A 107 -24.10 -4.95 8.18
CA TYR A 107 -23.80 -6.23 7.53
C TYR A 107 -24.86 -7.28 7.89
N GLN A 108 -25.59 -7.77 6.89
CA GLN A 108 -26.56 -8.85 7.05
C GLN A 108 -26.04 -10.09 6.33
N ALA A 109 -25.62 -11.09 7.11
CA ALA A 109 -25.31 -12.41 6.56
C ALA A 109 -26.62 -13.07 6.08
N THR A 110 -26.75 -13.26 4.77
CA THR A 110 -27.97 -13.81 4.15
C THR A 110 -28.02 -15.34 4.12
N HIS A 111 -26.94 -16.02 4.57
CA HIS A 111 -26.79 -17.47 4.45
C HIS A 111 -26.33 -18.12 5.78
N PRO A 112 -26.93 -19.25 6.21
CA PRO A 112 -26.49 -19.98 7.39
C PRO A 112 -25.04 -20.46 7.27
N GLY A 113 -24.21 -20.25 8.30
CA GLY A 113 -22.81 -20.69 8.34
C GLY A 113 -21.78 -19.70 7.76
N HIS A 114 -22.20 -18.50 7.34
CA HIS A 114 -21.30 -17.47 6.84
C HIS A 114 -20.77 -16.55 7.94
N PHE A 115 -19.73 -15.80 7.59
CA PHE A 115 -19.00 -14.86 8.45
C PHE A 115 -19.93 -13.80 9.07
N GLY A 116 -20.45 -14.06 10.27
CA GLY A 116 -21.48 -13.21 10.89
C GLY A 116 -20.97 -11.83 11.34
N MET A 117 -21.90 -10.95 11.71
CA MET A 117 -21.62 -9.57 12.17
C MET A 117 -20.54 -9.54 13.27
N ALA A 118 -20.61 -10.42 14.27
CA ALA A 118 -19.62 -10.47 15.34
C ALA A 118 -18.21 -10.82 14.83
N ASN A 119 -18.10 -11.71 13.85
CA ASN A 119 -16.81 -12.05 13.24
C ASN A 119 -16.29 -10.89 12.38
N LEU A 120 -17.18 -10.15 11.72
CA LEU A 120 -16.85 -8.94 10.99
C LEU A 120 -16.33 -7.84 11.92
N GLU A 121 -17.03 -7.58 13.01
CA GLU A 121 -16.62 -6.58 14.01
C GLU A 121 -15.25 -6.94 14.60
N ASN A 122 -15.10 -8.18 15.07
CA ASN A 122 -13.84 -8.67 15.60
C ASN A 122 -12.70 -8.57 14.58
N TRP A 123 -12.96 -8.89 13.32
CA TRP A 123 -11.95 -8.80 12.27
C TRP A 123 -11.55 -7.36 12.00
N LEU A 124 -12.50 -6.45 11.82
CA LEU A 124 -12.24 -5.03 11.57
C LEU A 124 -11.50 -4.37 12.74
N ASP A 125 -11.94 -4.60 13.99
CA ASP A 125 -11.31 -4.03 15.18
C ASP A 125 -9.96 -4.67 15.52
N SER A 126 -9.66 -5.88 14.99
CA SER A 126 -8.36 -6.53 15.17
C SER A 126 -7.24 -5.96 14.30
N ILE A 127 -7.57 -5.08 13.33
CA ILE A 127 -6.58 -4.48 12.44
C ILE A 127 -5.95 -3.28 13.15
N PRO A 128 -4.65 -3.34 13.52
CA PRO A 128 -3.98 -2.19 14.10
C PRO A 128 -3.80 -1.10 13.05
N TYR A 129 -4.26 0.11 13.33
CA TYR A 129 -4.02 1.29 12.51
C TYR A 129 -2.87 2.11 13.11
N PRO A 130 -1.76 2.30 12.39
CA PRO A 130 -0.68 3.15 12.83
C PRO A 130 -1.06 4.62 12.57
N TYR A 131 -1.56 5.30 13.60
CA TYR A 131 -1.64 6.77 13.64
C TYR A 131 -0.62 7.30 14.63
#